data_AF-B7CC78-F1
#
_entry.id   AF-B7CC78-F1
#
_cell.length_a   1.000
_cell.length_b   1.000
_cell.length_c   1.000
_cell.angle_alpha   90.00
_cell.angle_beta   90.00
_cell.angle_gamma   90.00
#
_symmetry.space_group_name_H-M   'P 1'
#
loop_
_entity.id
_entity.type
_entity.pdbx_description
1 polymer ?
#
loop_
_entity_poly.entity_id
_entity_poly.type
_entity_poly.pdbx_seq_one_letter_code
_entity_poly.pdbx_strand_id
1 'polypeptide(L)' 'MRRALDEMFEESTNKGIQMGIKQGIKQGIEQGIERGVKNTQIKIAIKMLVRNNQTLEEISEIVGLDLDALRELKKSI' A
#
# COMPACT_ATOMS: atom_id res chain seq x y z
N MET A 1 48.65 3.54 -3.51
CA MET A 1 47.93 3.86 -2.25
C MET A 1 46.79 4.85 -2.48
N ARG A 2 47.02 6.04 -3.07
CA ARG A 2 45.97 7.05 -3.31
C ARG A 2 44.82 6.57 -4.21
N ARG A 3 45.12 5.96 -5.38
CA ARG A 3 44.10 5.38 -6.29
C ARG A 3 43.21 4.33 -5.65
N ALA A 4 43.77 3.42 -4.84
CA ALA A 4 43.00 2.39 -4.16
C ALA A 4 42.02 2.98 -3.14
N LEU A 5 42.39 4.07 -2.46
CA LEU A 5 41.50 4.76 -1.53
C LEU A 5 40.35 5.47 -2.27
N ASP A 6 40.66 6.10 -3.40
CA ASP A 6 39.67 6.77 -4.25
C ASP A 6 38.67 5.74 -4.82
N GLU A 7 39.15 4.59 -5.32
CA GLU A 7 38.32 3.49 -5.81
C GLU A 7 37.42 2.91 -4.70
N MET A 8 37.95 2.69 -3.49
CA MET A 8 37.16 2.23 -2.35
C MET A 8 36.09 3.24 -1.94
N PHE A 9 36.41 4.54 -1.99
CA PHE A 9 35.46 5.60 -1.66
C PHE A 9 34.33 5.67 -2.70
N GLU A 10 34.65 5.60 -3.98
CA GLU A 10 33.68 5.60 -5.07
C GLU A 10 32.79 4.34 -5.00
N GLU A 11 33.37 3.16 -4.79
CA GLU A 11 32.62 1.91 -4.66
C GLU A 11 31.68 1.94 -3.45
N SER A 12 32.15 2.40 -2.29
CA SER A 12 31.32 2.51 -1.08
C SER A 12 30.19 3.53 -1.24
N THR A 13 30.45 4.67 -1.88
CA THR A 13 29.45 5.70 -2.19
C THR A 13 28.39 5.16 -3.15
N ASN A 14 28.80 4.51 -4.24
CA ASN A 14 27.89 3.91 -5.22
C ASN A 14 27.02 2.82 -4.59
N LYS A 15 27.60 1.96 -3.73
CA LYS A 15 26.83 0.96 -2.97
C LYS A 15 25.80 1.62 -2.06
N GLY A 16 26.20 2.66 -1.33
CA GLY A 16 25.30 3.42 -0.45
C GLY A 16 24.09 4.00 -1.21
N ILE A 17 24.35 4.67 -2.34
CA ILE A 17 23.31 5.23 -3.20
C ILE A 17 22.38 4.14 -3.75
N GLN A 18 22.95 3.05 -4.28
CA GLN A 18 22.15 1.95 -4.81
C GLN A 18 21.26 1.28 -3.75
N MET A 19 21.78 1.09 -2.53
CA MET A 19 20.99 0.57 -1.41
C MET A 19 19.86 1.52 -1.04
N GLY A 20 20.14 2.82 -0.94
CA GLY A 20 19.15 3.85 -0.64
C GLY A 20 18.02 3.90 -1.67
N ILE A 21 18.36 3.92 -2.97
CA ILE A 21 17.37 3.90 -4.06
C ILE A 21 16.54 2.63 -4.01
N LYS A 22 17.17 1.45 -3.86
CA LYS A 22 16.47 0.16 -3.80
C LYS A 22 15.49 0.11 -2.63
N GLN A 23 15.91 0.58 -1.45
CA GLN A 23 15.05 0.63 -0.27
C GLN A 23 13.89 1.60 -0.46
N GLY A 24 14.15 2.82 -0.96
CA GLY A 24 13.13 3.82 -1.20
C GLY A 24 12.07 3.36 -2.20
N ILE A 25 12.48 2.76 -3.32
CA ILE A 25 11.56 2.20 -4.31
C ILE A 25 10.73 1.08 -3.72
N LYS A 26 11.35 0.13 -2.99
CA LYS A 26 10.63 -0.98 -2.37
C LYS A 26 9.54 -0.48 -1.41
N GLN A 27 9.90 0.43 -0.51
CA GLN A 27 8.95 1.01 0.45
C GLN A 27 7.83 1.80 -0.24
N GLY A 28 8.18 2.60 -1.26
CA GLY A 28 7.20 3.38 -2.02
C GLY A 28 6.18 2.51 -2.75
N ILE A 29 6.64 1.42 -3.40
CA ILE A 29 5.75 0.47 -4.09
C ILE A 29 4.85 -0.24 -3.09
N GLU A 30 5.40 -0.75 -1.98
CA GLU A 30 4.63 -1.48 -0.97
C GLU A 30 3.53 -0.62 -0.37
N GLN A 31 3.85 0.61 0.06
CA GLN A 31 2.85 1.57 0.56
C GLN A 31 1.83 1.97 -0.51
N GLY A 32 2.28 2.14 -1.75
CA GLY A 32 1.41 2.50 -2.87
C GLY A 32 0.36 1.41 -3.16
N ILE A 33 0.79 0.14 -3.19
CA ILE A 33 -0.09 -1.01 -3.40
C ILE A 33 -1.07 -1.15 -2.24
N GLU A 34 -0.60 -1.10 -0.98
CA GLU A 34 -1.47 -1.24 0.20
C GLU A 34 -2.56 -0.17 0.22
N ARG A 35 -2.19 1.11 0.01
CA ARG A 35 -3.14 2.22 -0.08
C ARG A 35 -4.12 2.04 -1.25
N GLY A 36 -3.62 1.59 -2.40
CA GLY A 36 -4.42 1.33 -3.59
C GLY A 36 -5.49 0.25 -3.37
N VAL A 37 -5.10 -0.87 -2.78
CA VAL A 37 -6.01 -1.97 -2.42
C VAL A 37 -7.06 -1.49 -1.44
N LYS A 38 -6.67 -0.85 -0.33
CA LYS A 38 -7.60 -0.34 0.69
C LYS A 38 -8.59 0.68 0.12
N ASN A 39 -8.12 1.63 -0.69
CA ASN A 39 -8.98 2.63 -1.32
C ASN A 39 -9.97 1.99 -2.30
N THR A 40 -9.54 0.95 -3.02
CA THR A 40 -10.41 0.22 -3.96
C THR A 40 -11.48 -0.57 -3.22
N GLN A 41 -11.10 -1.27 -2.14
CA GLN A 41 -12.03 -1.96 -1.26
C GLN A 41 -13.12 -1.02 -0.72
N ILE A 42 -12.73 0.13 -0.17
CA ILE A 42 -13.69 1.13 0.35
C ILE A 42 -14.64 1.63 -0.75
N LYS A 43 -14.12 1.98 -1.93
CA LYS A 43 -14.96 2.46 -3.06
C LYS A 43 -15.96 1.40 -3.52
N ILE A 44 -15.56 0.13 -3.56
CA ILE A 44 -16.45 -0.98 -3.94
C ILE A 44 -17.51 -1.17 -2.85
N ALA A 45 -17.11 -1.23 -1.58
CA ALA A 45 -18.03 -1.35 -0.45
C ALA A 45 -19.10 -0.25 -0.45
N ILE A 46 -18.71 1.01 -0.64
CA ILE A 46 -19.67 2.13 -0.73
C ILE A 46 -20.69 1.90 -1.85
N LYS A 47 -20.25 1.52 -3.05
CA LYS A 47 -21.16 1.25 -4.18
C LYS A 47 -22.13 0.11 -3.88
N MET A 48 -21.69 -0.92 -3.16
CA MET A 48 -22.54 -2.06 -2.77
C MET A 48 -23.53 -1.67 -1.67
N LEU A 49 -23.08 -0.94 -0.65
CA LEU A 49 -23.93 -0.45 0.44
C LEU A 49 -25.06 0.45 -0.08
N VAL A 50 -24.77 1.33 -1.04
CA VAL A 50 -25.79 2.21 -1.65
C VAL A 50 -26.86 1.44 -2.43
N ARG A 51 -26.53 0.26 -3.00
CA ARG A 51 -27.50 -0.56 -3.74
C ARG A 51 -28.53 -1.25 -2.85
N ASN A 52 -28.31 -1.32 -1.53
CA ASN A 52 -29.25 -1.84 -0.50
C ASN A 52 -29.87 -3.22 -0.79
N ASN A 53 -29.22 -4.05 -1.60
CA ASN A 53 -29.70 -5.37 -2.00
C ASN A 53 -28.77 -6.50 -1.54
N GLN A 54 -27.77 -6.18 -0.72
CA GLN A 54 -26.79 -7.12 -0.18
C GLN A 54 -26.66 -6.91 1.33
N THR A 55 -26.38 -7.99 2.06
CA THR A 55 -26.10 -7.92 3.50
C THR A 55 -24.68 -7.44 3.76
N LEU A 56 -24.38 -7.04 5.00
CA LEU A 56 -23.01 -6.65 5.35
C LEU A 56 -22.05 -7.84 5.29
N GLU A 57 -22.56 -9.03 5.57
CA GLU A 57 -21.83 -10.30 5.51
C GLU A 57 -21.41 -10.62 4.07
N GLU A 58 -22.32 -10.48 3.10
CA GLU A 58 -22.01 -10.67 1.68
C GLU A 58 -21.00 -9.64 1.16
N ILE A 59 -21.15 -8.38 1.58
CA ILE A 59 -20.20 -7.31 1.21
C ILE A 59 -18.82 -7.59 1.84
N SER A 60 -18.78 -8.08 3.07
CA SER A 60 -17.56 -8.45 3.78
C SER A 60 -16.81 -9.56 3.04
N GLU A 61 -17.51 -10.60 2.60
CA GLU A 61 -16.94 -11.71 1.86
C GLU A 61 -16.37 -11.27 0.50
N ILE A 62 -17.08 -10.41 -0.23
CA ILE A 62 -16.66 -9.96 -1.56
C ILE A 62 -15.49 -8.98 -1.50
N VAL A 63 -15.53 -8.03 -0.55
CA VAL A 63 -14.59 -6.90 -0.50
C VAL A 63 -13.38 -7.21 0.39
N GLY A 64 -13.53 -8.11 1.36
CA GLY A 64 -12.50 -8.41 2.35
C GLY A 64 -12.35 -7.34 3.42
N LEU A 65 -13.42 -6.62 3.74
CA LEU A 65 -13.50 -5.71 4.89
C LEU A 65 -14.27 -6.38 6.02
N ASP A 66 -13.88 -6.15 7.26
CA ASP A 66 -14.63 -6.64 8.42
C ASP A 66 -15.98 -5.91 8.59
N LEU A 67 -16.89 -6.53 9.36
CA LEU A 67 -18.24 -6.01 9.55
C LEU A 67 -18.26 -4.66 10.27
N ASP A 68 -17.30 -4.37 11.15
CA ASP A 68 -17.26 -3.12 11.89
C ASP A 68 -16.84 -1.96 10.98
N ALA A 69 -15.85 -2.16 10.12
CA ALA A 69 -15.48 -1.22 9.07
C ALA A 69 -16.65 -0.91 8.13
N LEU A 70 -17.42 -1.94 7.74
CA LEU A 70 -18.61 -1.76 6.91
C LEU A 70 -19.74 -1.02 7.64
N ARG A 71 -19.95 -1.27 8.94
CA ARG A 71 -20.92 -0.53 9.77
C ARG A 71 -20.54 0.94 9.88
N GLU A 72 -19.27 1.26 10.10
CA GLU A 72 -18.78 2.64 10.16
C GLU A 72 -18.90 3.35 8.80
N LEU A 73 -18.57 2.66 7.71
CA LEU A 73 -18.78 3.18 6.35
C LEU A 73 -20.26 3.48 6.08
N LYS A 74 -21.16 2.57 6.48
CA LYS A 74 -22.61 2.74 6.31
C LYS A 74 -23.17 3.94 7.08
N LYS A 75 -22.58 4.32 8.23
CA LYS A 75 -22.97 5.52 8.99
C LYS A 75 -22.54 6.83 8.30
N SER A 76 -21.58 6.75 7.39
CA SER A 76 -20.93 7.91 6.76
C SER A 76 -21.44 8.22 5.35
N ILE A 77 -22.44 7.48 4.86
CA ILE A 77 -23.10 7.64 3.55
C ILE A 77 -24.59 7.93 3.73
#